data_AF-A0A069IFQ7-F1
#
_entry.id   AF-A0A069IFQ7-F1
#
_cell.length_a   1.000
_cell.length_b   1.000
_cell.length_c   1.000
_cell.angle_alpha   90.00
_cell.angle_beta   90.00
_cell.angle_gamma   90.00
#
_symmetry.space_group_name_H-M   'P 1'
#
loop_
_entity.id
_entity.type
_entity.pdbx_description
1 polymer ?
#
loop_
_entity_poly.entity_id
_entity_poly.type
_entity_poly.pdbx_seq_one_letter_code
_entity_poly.pdbx_strand_id
1 'polypeptide(L)' 'MSTMNISLPDTLKAFVDEQVNQRGYGTSSEYVRELIRKDQDRQHLRGLLLAGAASAPTAPVDSDYFDALRARVRNARG' A
#
# COMPACT_ATOMS: atom_id res chain seq x y z
N MET A 1 -1.19 -21.73 -10.02
CA MET A 1 -2.09 -20.80 -9.31
C MET A 1 -3.17 -21.60 -8.63
N SER A 2 -3.46 -21.32 -7.36
CA SER A 2 -4.63 -21.90 -6.69
C SER A 2 -5.88 -21.11 -7.08
N THR A 3 -6.98 -21.80 -7.33
CA THR A 3 -8.28 -21.18 -7.64
C THR A 3 -9.04 -20.88 -6.37
N MET A 4 -9.83 -19.80 -6.38
CA MET A 4 -10.73 -19.41 -5.29
C MET A 4 -12.11 -19.13 -5.89
N ASN A 5 -13.13 -19.85 -5.41
CA ASN A 5 -14.51 -19.66 -5.82
C ASN A 5 -15.20 -18.73 -4.82
N ILE A 6 -15.90 -17.71 -5.32
CA ILE A 6 -16.59 -16.71 -4.51
C ILE A 6 -18.01 -16.55 -5.08
N SER A 7 -19.02 -16.69 -4.22
CA SER A 7 -20.40 -16.37 -4.56
C SER A 7 -20.69 -14.91 -4.22
N LEU A 8 -21.24 -14.17 -5.17
CA LEU A 8 -21.61 -12.77 -5.02
C LEU A 8 -23.11 -12.61 -5.29
N PRO A 9 -23.82 -11.75 -4.53
CA PRO A 9 -25.14 -11.27 -4.93
C PRO A 9 -25.08 -10.56 -6.29
N ASP A 10 -26.19 -10.57 -7.02
CA ASP A 10 -26.28 -9.99 -8.37
C ASP A 10 -25.82 -8.53 -8.43
N THR A 11 -26.11 -7.76 -7.38
CA THR A 11 -25.70 -6.35 -7.27
C THR A 11 -24.18 -6.19 -7.25
N LEU A 12 -23.47 -7.03 -6.49
CA LEU A 12 -22.01 -7.00 -6.44
C LEU A 12 -21.38 -7.54 -7.71
N LYS A 13 -22.00 -8.55 -8.34
CA LYS A 13 -21.56 -9.05 -9.64
C LYS A 13 -21.63 -7.95 -10.70
N ALA A 14 -22.77 -7.25 -10.79
CA ALA A 14 -22.96 -6.17 -11.76
C ALA A 14 -21.93 -5.03 -11.55
N PHE A 15 -21.66 -4.67 -10.29
CA PHE A 15 -20.62 -3.70 -9.98
C PHE A 15 -19.23 -4.17 -10.46
N VAL A 16 -18.85 -5.42 -10.19
CA VAL A 16 -17.56 -5.97 -10.65
C VAL A 16 -17.46 -5.95 -12.18
N ASP A 17 -18.53 -6.35 -12.88
CA ASP A 17 -18.56 -6.34 -14.35
C ASP A 17 -18.39 -4.92 -14.91
N GLU A 18 -19.02 -3.92 -14.29
CA GLU A 18 -18.83 -2.51 -14.64
C GLU A 18 -17.39 -2.05 -14.45
N GLN A 19 -16.76 -2.41 -13.32
CA GLN A 19 -15.36 -2.06 -13.06
C GLN A 19 -14.41 -2.73 -14.05
N VAL A 20 -14.68 -3.97 -14.46
CA VAL A 20 -13.92 -4.69 -15.48
C VAL A 20 -13.99 -3.94 -16.82
N ASN A 21 -15.20 -3.57 -17.25
CA ASN A 21 -15.43 -2.86 -18.51
C ASN A 21 -14.81 -1.45 -18.53
N GLN A 22 -14.98 -0.68 -17.46
CA GLN A 22 -14.55 0.72 -17.41
C GLN A 22 -13.03 0.87 -17.24
N ARG A 23 -12.40 -0.04 -16.49
CA ARG A 23 -10.98 0.06 -16.13
C ARG A 23 -10.08 -0.84 -16.96
N GLY A 24 -10.64 -1.54 -17.96
CA GLY A 24 -9.88 -2.35 -18.92
C GLY A 24 -9.31 -3.63 -18.32
N TYR A 25 -9.91 -4.18 -17.27
CA TYR A 25 -9.49 -5.50 -16.77
C TYR A 25 -9.95 -6.59 -17.74
N GLY A 26 -9.16 -7.66 -17.88
CA GLY A 26 -9.50 -8.79 -18.74
C GLY A 26 -10.51 -9.75 -18.11
N THR A 27 -10.59 -9.81 -16.77
CA THR A 27 -11.51 -10.69 -16.03
C THR A 27 -11.92 -10.13 -14.67
N SER A 28 -13.04 -10.58 -14.12
CA SER A 28 -13.44 -10.30 -12.73
C SER A 28 -12.38 -10.75 -11.71
N SER A 29 -11.74 -11.90 -11.95
CA SER A 29 -10.66 -12.42 -11.11
C SER A 29 -9.42 -11.51 -11.11
N GLU A 30 -9.19 -10.76 -12.19
CA GLU A 30 -8.12 -9.76 -12.24
C GLU A 30 -8.46 -8.54 -11.39
N TYR A 31 -9.68 -8.00 -11.53
CA TYR A 31 -10.14 -6.91 -10.70
C TYR A 31 -10.07 -7.25 -9.20
N VAL A 32 -10.54 -8.44 -8.82
CA VAL A 32 -10.50 -8.89 -7.42
C VAL A 32 -9.06 -9.05 -6.92
N ARG A 33 -8.13 -9.58 -7.73
CA ARG A 33 -6.71 -9.65 -7.36
C ARG A 33 -6.12 -8.27 -7.09
N GLU A 34 -6.45 -7.28 -7.92
CA GLU A 34 -5.98 -5.91 -7.70
C GLU A 34 -6.58 -5.27 -6.45
N LEU A 35 -7.86 -5.55 -6.14
CA LEU A 35 -8.46 -5.12 -4.87
C LEU A 35 -7.74 -5.73 -3.66
N ILE A 36 -7.39 -7.02 -3.72
CA ILE A 36 -6.65 -7.70 -2.65
C ILE A 36 -5.27 -7.08 -2.46
N ARG A 37 -4.53 -6.79 -3.54
CA ARG A 37 -3.22 -6.10 -3.43
C ARG A 37 -3.36 -4.73 -2.77
N LYS A 38 -4.35 -3.94 -3.19
CA LYS A 38 -4.60 -2.61 -2.61
C LYS A 38 -4.96 -2.72 -1.12
N ASP A 39 -5.71 -3.73 -0.72
CA ASP A 39 -6.02 -3.96 0.69
C ASP A 39 -4.75 -4.35 1.48
N GLN A 40 -3.92 -5.23 0.94
CA GLN A 40 -2.61 -5.57 1.53
C GLN A 40 -1.73 -4.33 1.71
N ASP A 41 -1.64 -3.46 0.70
CA ASP A 41 -0.87 -2.22 0.78
C ASP A 41 -1.42 -1.28 1.87
N ARG A 42 -2.75 -1.16 1.98
CA ARG A 42 -3.40 -0.36 3.03
C ARG A 42 -3.14 -0.93 4.42
N GLN A 43 -3.21 -2.25 4.58
CA GLN A 43 -2.89 -2.91 5.85
C GLN A 43 -1.43 -2.72 6.23
N HIS A 44 -0.51 -2.84 5.25
CA HIS A 44 0.91 -2.61 5.47
C HIS A 44 1.20 -1.18 5.91
N LEU A 45 0.67 -0.18 5.19
CA LEU A 45 0.79 1.23 5.55
C LEU A 45 0.24 1.51 6.95
N ARG A 46 -0.94 0.95 7.28
CA ARG A 46 -1.52 1.08 8.62
C ARG A 46 -0.58 0.52 9.69
N GLY A 47 0.04 -0.62 9.44
CA GLY A 47 1.03 -1.21 10.33
C GLY A 47 2.22 -0.28 10.57
N LEU A 48 2.76 0.33 9.52
CA LEU A 48 3.87 1.28 9.62
C LEU A 48 3.48 2.54 10.42
N LEU A 49 2.28 3.09 10.19
CA LEU A 49 1.80 4.25 10.94
C LEU A 49 1.64 3.95 12.43
N LEU A 50 1.10 2.78 12.78
CA LEU A 50 0.97 2.35 14.17
C LEU A 50 2.35 2.13 14.82
N ALA A 51 3.29 1.52 14.09
CA ALA A 51 4.67 1.36 14.57
C ALA A 51 5.35 2.72 14.82
N GLY A 52 5.15 3.68 13.91
CA GLY A 52 5.64 5.05 14.08
C GLY A 52 5.01 5.74 15.29
N ALA A 53 3.69 5.64 15.47
CA ALA A 53 2.98 6.22 16.59
C ALA A 53 3.38 5.61 17.95
N ALA A 54 3.75 4.33 17.97
CA ALA A 54 4.24 3.64 19.16
C ALA A 54 5.74 3.89 19.44
N SER A 55 6.47 4.52 18.52
CA SER A 55 7.89 4.81 18.68
C SER A 55 8.13 5.96 19.67
N ALA A 56 9.31 5.98 20.29
CA ALA A 56 9.68 7.07 21.18
C ALA A 56 9.73 8.41 20.40
N PRO A 57 9.19 9.51 20.96
CA PRO A 57 9.30 10.82 20.34
C PRO A 57 10.77 11.19 20.11
N THR A 58 11.07 11.74 18.93
CA THR A 58 12.39 12.29 18.63
C THR A 58 12.41 13.78 18.91
N ALA A 59 13.60 14.37 18.97
CA ALA A 59 13.73 15.82 18.83
C ALA A 59 13.15 16.27 17.47
N PRO A 60 12.68 17.52 17.36
CA PRO A 60 12.25 18.08 16.08
C PRO A 60 13.30 17.87 14.99
N VAL A 61 12.84 17.47 13.81
CA VAL A 61 13.69 17.32 12.64
C VAL A 61 13.79 18.68 11.95
N ASP A 62 14.94 19.34 12.08
CA ASP A 62 15.22 20.68 11.55
C ASP A 62 16.29 20.65 10.44
N SER A 63 16.73 21.84 10.00
CA SER A 63 17.78 21.97 8.99
C SER A 63 19.09 21.32 9.41
N ASP A 64 19.46 21.51 10.69
CA ASP A 64 20.75 21.08 11.24
C ASP A 64 20.81 19.55 11.29
N TYR A 65 19.70 18.89 11.63
CA TYR A 65 19.54 17.45 11.50
C TYR A 65 19.88 16.97 10.07
N PHE A 66 19.31 17.60 9.04
CA PHE A 66 19.53 17.17 7.66
C PHE A 66 20.96 17.48 7.18
N ASP A 67 21.57 18.57 7.62
CA ASP A 67 22.95 18.91 7.28
C ASP A 67 23.94 17.93 7.90
N ALA A 68 23.74 17.58 9.18
CA ALA A 68 24.50 16.54 9.85
C ALA A 68 24.33 15.17 9.16
N LEU A 69 23.10 14.82 8.78
CA LEU A 69 22.81 13.57 8.07
C LEU A 69 23.53 13.48 6.72
N ARG A 70 23.51 14.57 5.92
CA ARG A 70 24.22 14.62 4.63
C ARG A 70 25.73 14.57 4.80
N ALA A 71 26.28 15.27 5.79
CA ALA A 71 27.70 15.21 6.11
C ALA A 71 28.13 13.78 6.46
N ARG A 72 27.35 13.08 7.29
CA ARG A 72 27.59 11.68 7.64
C ARG A 72 27.63 10.76 6.42
N VAL A 73 26.67 10.89 5.50
CA VAL A 73 26.61 10.07 4.28
C VAL A 73 27.79 10.34 3.36
N ARG A 74 28.23 11.60 3.21
CA ARG A 74 29.42 11.95 2.42
C ARG A 74 30.69 11.37 3.01
N ASN A 75 30.86 11.45 4.33
CA ASN A 75 32.04 10.93 5.02
C ASN A 75 32.11 9.40 5.03
N ALA A 76 30.97 8.71 4.92
CA ALA A 76 30.93 7.24 4.81
C ALA A 76 31.28 6.70 3.41
N ARG A 77 31.40 7.59 2.41
CA ARG A 77 31.71 7.25 1.01
C ARG A 77 33.15 7.60 0.60
N GLY A 78 33.91 8.28 1.47
CA GLY A 78 35.34 8.56 1.29
C GLY A 78 36.17 7.71 2.22
#